data_AF-A0A6G0AI34-F1
#
_entry.id   AF-A0A6G0AI34-F1
#
_cell.length_a   1.000
_cell.length_b   1.000
_cell.length_c   1.000
_cell.angle_alpha   90.00
_cell.angle_beta   90.00
_cell.angle_gamma   90.00
#
_symmetry.space_group_name_H-M   'P 1'
#
loop_
_entity.id
_entity.type
_entity.pdbx_description
1 polymer ?
#
loop_
_entity_poly.entity_id
_entity_poly.type
_entity_poly.pdbx_seq_one_letter_code
_entity_poly.pdbx_strand_id
1 'polypeptide(L)'
;MYLSENAFKEIYGNEFEGIPVSNGNFNITNSMIIPETESRELQTISGTFLFEITINGLICASIGSHIGLPDLFDTETGLSAIGRFGLMDGQSIFAFLGTYPPEPSPWEKIRMGWIEPVTMEIQNADVSLVTNLASSISDTVILKVPLNSSEYYLIENRIRDANNDGSTVSCAVGDVVRNKSFPNDTAGYRSFDVDSLAGVIIDVDEFDWAVPGNGIVIWHIDENVINEKIAENKVNTDKNRRGVDIEEADGVQDIGERFYTIFGDEVIGEGTEDDFWFEDNPSQLFQNRFAKDTRPNTLTNTGANSLITIKDFSEIDNRMSFRIEFGDSVVKPLFTLDLMTDGEANGLSVLTDDFGLTNYYALVNSDLKVIDESLNTSEVSAFSEFKMSGNVK
;
A
#
# COMPACT_ATOMS: atom_id res chain seq x y z
N MET A 1 4.27 12.58 -17.08
CA MET A 1 3.65 11.41 -17.73
C MET A 1 4.75 10.52 -18.26
N TYR A 2 4.86 9.31 -17.73
CA TYR A 2 5.76 8.30 -18.25
C TYR A 2 5.13 7.59 -19.44
N LEU A 3 5.93 7.32 -20.47
CA LEU A 3 5.56 6.53 -21.64
C LEU A 3 6.43 5.27 -21.66
N SER A 4 5.82 4.16 -21.27
CA SER A 4 6.46 2.84 -21.31
C SER A 4 6.58 2.30 -22.73
N GLU A 5 7.33 1.21 -22.89
CA GLU A 5 7.38 0.49 -24.17
C GLU A 5 5.99 -0.02 -24.58
N ASN A 6 5.18 -0.47 -23.62
CA ASN A 6 3.80 -0.89 -23.86
C ASN A 6 2.95 0.29 -24.35
N ALA A 7 3.06 1.46 -23.71
CA ALA A 7 2.36 2.67 -24.17
C ALA A 7 2.77 3.06 -25.59
N PHE A 8 4.06 2.94 -25.94
CA PHE A 8 4.49 3.16 -27.32
C PHE A 8 3.98 2.11 -28.30
N LYS A 9 3.89 0.83 -27.90
CA LYS A 9 3.30 -0.23 -28.72
C LYS A 9 1.80 -0.02 -28.94
N GLU A 10 1.08 0.54 -27.97
CA GLU A 10 -0.32 0.94 -28.15
C GLU A 10 -0.46 2.08 -29.16
N ILE A 11 0.45 3.07 -29.13
CA ILE A 11 0.40 4.24 -30.02
C ILE A 11 0.89 3.90 -31.44
N TYR A 12 1.99 3.16 -31.57
CA TYR A 12 2.70 2.93 -32.84
C TYR A 12 2.54 1.50 -33.39
N GLY A 13 1.94 0.59 -32.63
CA GLY A 13 1.72 -0.82 -32.99
C GLY A 13 2.72 -1.78 -32.34
N ASN A 14 2.35 -3.06 -32.27
CA ASN A 14 3.12 -4.11 -31.57
C ASN A 14 4.54 -4.36 -32.12
N GLU A 15 4.79 -3.99 -33.39
CA GLU A 15 6.10 -4.09 -34.04
C GLU A 15 7.04 -2.90 -33.69
N PHE A 16 6.64 -2.01 -32.79
CA PHE A 16 7.48 -0.89 -32.36
C PHE A 16 8.70 -1.40 -31.57
N GLU A 17 9.90 -1.16 -32.10
CA GLU A 17 11.18 -1.55 -31.51
C GLU A 17 11.90 -0.40 -30.77
N GLY A 18 11.25 0.76 -30.65
CA GLY A 18 11.82 1.99 -30.07
C GLY A 18 12.11 3.09 -31.10
N ILE A 19 12.35 4.31 -30.61
CA ILE A 19 12.74 5.46 -31.44
C ILE A 19 14.24 5.35 -31.73
N PRO A 20 14.67 5.17 -33.00
CA PRO A 20 16.06 4.99 -33.33
C PRO A 20 16.84 6.31 -33.19
N VAL A 21 17.93 6.28 -32.44
CA VAL A 21 18.89 7.37 -32.29
C VAL A 21 20.31 6.88 -32.63
N SER A 22 21.28 7.80 -32.68
CA SER A 22 22.68 7.45 -32.97
C SER A 22 22.86 6.64 -34.26
N ASN A 23 22.16 7.04 -35.34
CA ASN A 23 22.12 6.35 -36.63
C ASN A 23 21.59 4.91 -36.57
N GLY A 24 20.69 4.60 -35.63
CA GLY A 24 20.08 3.27 -35.49
C GLY A 24 20.86 2.30 -34.61
N ASN A 25 21.90 2.75 -33.91
CA ASN A 25 22.67 1.92 -32.99
C ASN A 25 22.03 1.81 -31.59
N PHE A 26 21.03 2.62 -31.30
CA PHE A 26 20.31 2.60 -30.03
C PHE A 26 18.85 2.97 -30.26
N ASN A 27 17.95 2.24 -29.60
CA ASN A 27 16.51 2.50 -29.64
C ASN A 27 16.04 2.96 -28.26
N ILE A 28 15.37 4.10 -28.23
CA ILE A 28 14.70 4.61 -27.02
C ILE A 28 13.33 3.92 -26.92
N THR A 29 13.14 3.08 -25.91
CA THR A 29 11.91 2.29 -25.72
C THR A 29 10.95 2.88 -24.69
N ASN A 30 11.33 3.98 -24.03
CA ASN A 30 10.51 4.67 -23.05
C ASN A 30 10.85 6.17 -23.04
N SER A 31 9.94 6.99 -22.53
CA SER A 31 10.15 8.44 -22.42
C SER A 31 9.33 9.01 -21.26
N MET A 32 9.57 10.27 -20.94
CA MET A 32 8.80 11.01 -19.95
C MET A 32 8.49 12.39 -20.50
N ILE A 33 7.22 12.80 -20.37
CA ILE A 33 6.74 14.14 -20.72
C ILE A 33 6.53 14.91 -19.41
N ILE A 34 7.28 16.01 -19.25
CA ILE A 34 7.27 16.87 -18.07
C ILE A 34 7.00 18.33 -18.51
N PRO A 35 6.21 19.11 -17.75
CA PRO A 35 6.04 20.54 -18.01
C PRO A 35 7.36 21.30 -17.99
N GLU A 36 7.51 22.29 -18.88
CA GLU A 36 8.67 23.19 -18.89
C GLU A 36 8.60 24.27 -17.79
N THR A 37 7.40 24.53 -17.26
CA THR A 37 7.14 25.54 -16.24
C THR A 37 6.14 25.04 -15.20
N GLU A 38 6.24 25.59 -13.99
CA GLU A 38 5.33 25.31 -12.86
C GLU A 38 3.97 26.01 -13.04
N SER A 39 3.92 27.07 -13.87
CA SER A 39 2.73 27.87 -14.07
C SER A 39 1.83 27.31 -15.17
N ARG A 40 0.55 27.10 -14.85
CA ARG A 40 -0.49 26.60 -15.77
C ARG A 40 -1.65 27.58 -15.84
N GLU A 41 -2.05 27.96 -17.05
CA GLU A 41 -3.23 28.80 -17.24
C GLU A 41 -4.50 27.95 -17.17
N LEU A 42 -5.39 28.29 -16.24
CA LEU A 42 -6.72 27.71 -16.10
C LEU A 42 -7.77 28.77 -16.44
N GLN A 43 -8.71 28.42 -17.31
CA GLN A 43 -9.84 29.29 -17.63
C GLN A 43 -10.96 29.06 -16.61
N THR A 44 -11.28 30.11 -15.86
CA THR A 44 -12.39 30.11 -14.89
C THR A 44 -13.49 31.06 -15.34
N ILE A 45 -14.66 30.98 -14.71
CA ILE A 45 -15.75 31.94 -14.94
C ILE A 45 -15.37 33.39 -14.60
N SER A 46 -14.34 33.60 -13.77
CA SER A 46 -13.84 34.91 -13.36
C SER A 46 -12.64 35.40 -14.19
N GLY A 47 -12.18 34.60 -15.15
CA GLY A 47 -11.02 34.91 -16.01
C GLY A 47 -9.95 33.83 -15.97
N THR A 48 -8.79 34.14 -16.57
CA THR A 48 -7.63 33.25 -16.54
C THR A 48 -6.95 33.32 -15.17
N PHE A 49 -6.82 32.18 -14.53
CA PHE A 49 -6.10 31.98 -13.26
C PHE A 49 -4.79 31.25 -13.56
N LEU A 50 -3.71 31.67 -12.89
CA LEU A 50 -2.43 30.98 -12.98
C LEU A 50 -2.34 30.00 -11.80
N PHE A 51 -2.36 28.71 -12.10
CA PHE A 51 -2.16 27.65 -11.13
C PHE A 51 -0.70 27.24 -11.14
N GLU A 52 -0.04 27.38 -10.00
CA GLU A 52 1.38 27.06 -9.85
C GLU A 52 1.51 25.70 -9.15
N ILE A 53 2.18 24.77 -9.82
CA ILE A 53 2.44 23.43 -9.33
C ILE A 53 3.80 22.98 -9.83
N THR A 54 4.66 22.55 -8.91
CA THR A 54 6.02 22.14 -9.26
C THR A 54 6.06 20.67 -9.68
N ILE A 55 7.21 20.24 -10.19
CA ILE A 55 7.36 19.00 -10.98
C ILE A 55 8.12 17.89 -10.26
N ASN A 56 8.63 18.13 -9.04
CA ASN A 56 9.45 17.17 -8.32
C ASN A 56 8.71 15.85 -8.05
N GLY A 57 7.49 15.92 -7.51
CA GLY A 57 6.65 14.73 -7.30
C GLY A 57 6.32 14.00 -8.60
N LEU A 58 6.07 14.74 -9.70
CA LEU A 58 5.83 14.18 -11.02
C LEU A 58 7.07 13.44 -11.58
N ILE A 59 8.26 14.00 -11.38
CA ILE A 59 9.52 13.37 -11.76
C ILE A 59 9.70 12.08 -10.93
N CYS A 60 9.51 12.16 -9.62
CA CYS A 60 9.66 11.03 -8.72
C CYS A 60 8.74 9.86 -9.10
N ALA A 61 7.44 10.12 -9.27
CA ALA A 61 6.49 9.08 -9.67
C ALA A 61 6.76 8.56 -11.08
N SER A 62 7.18 9.40 -12.03
CA SER A 62 7.53 8.94 -13.37
C SER A 62 8.79 8.05 -13.37
N ILE A 63 9.75 8.29 -12.46
CA ILE A 63 10.86 7.37 -12.20
C ILE A 63 10.34 6.09 -11.55
N GLY A 64 9.42 6.18 -10.58
CA GLY A 64 8.70 5.05 -9.99
C GLY A 64 8.08 4.14 -11.05
N SER A 65 7.34 4.72 -12.00
CA SER A 65 6.78 3.99 -13.14
C SER A 65 7.86 3.34 -14.00
N HIS A 66 8.97 4.03 -14.23
CA HIS A 66 10.08 3.50 -15.04
C HIS A 66 10.73 2.27 -14.38
N ILE A 67 10.88 2.28 -13.06
CA ILE A 67 11.50 1.19 -12.31
C ILE A 67 10.52 0.07 -11.93
N GLY A 68 9.24 0.19 -12.29
CA GLY A 68 8.27 -0.91 -12.27
C GLY A 68 7.12 -0.78 -11.28
N LEU A 69 6.90 0.39 -10.68
CA LEU A 69 5.71 0.68 -9.89
C LEU A 69 4.52 1.03 -10.79
N PRO A 70 3.33 0.45 -10.57
CA PRO A 70 2.11 0.91 -11.23
C PRO A 70 1.58 2.20 -10.58
N ASP A 71 0.68 2.88 -11.28
CA ASP A 71 -0.17 3.88 -10.66
C ASP A 71 -1.13 3.21 -9.67
N LEU A 72 -1.24 3.79 -8.48
CA LEU A 72 -2.08 3.32 -7.38
C LEU A 72 -3.31 4.20 -7.14
N PHE A 73 -3.52 5.26 -7.92
CA PHE A 73 -4.79 5.96 -8.02
C PHE A 73 -5.73 5.26 -9.03
N ASP A 74 -7.00 5.67 -9.10
CA ASP A 74 -7.91 5.19 -10.13
C ASP A 74 -7.55 5.83 -11.49
N THR A 75 -6.87 5.08 -12.34
CA THR A 75 -6.41 5.55 -13.66
C THR A 75 -7.53 5.78 -14.67
N GLU A 76 -8.76 5.32 -14.42
CA GLU A 76 -9.92 5.57 -15.28
C GLU A 76 -10.60 6.90 -14.94
N THR A 77 -10.65 7.28 -13.66
CA THR A 77 -11.31 8.50 -13.20
C THR A 77 -10.35 9.63 -12.81
N GLY A 78 -9.09 9.31 -12.54
CA GLY A 78 -8.07 10.20 -11.99
C GLY A 78 -8.23 10.48 -10.49
N LEU A 79 -9.15 9.78 -9.80
CA LEU A 79 -9.40 9.96 -8.37
C LEU A 79 -8.36 9.20 -7.54
N SER A 80 -8.05 9.74 -6.36
CA SER A 80 -7.20 9.11 -5.36
C SER A 80 -7.71 7.73 -4.98
N ALA A 81 -6.81 6.80 -4.67
CA ALA A 81 -7.17 5.52 -4.08
C ALA A 81 -6.37 5.18 -2.82
N ILE A 82 -5.16 5.73 -2.68
CA ILE A 82 -4.35 5.59 -1.46
C ILE A 82 -3.89 6.95 -0.90
N GLY A 83 -4.37 8.07 -1.43
CA GLY A 83 -4.13 9.40 -0.86
C GLY A 83 -2.65 9.79 -0.80
N ARG A 84 -2.32 10.68 0.14
CA ARG A 84 -0.93 11.10 0.43
C ARG A 84 -0.13 10.08 1.22
N PHE A 85 -0.53 8.81 1.20
CA PHE A 85 0.13 7.74 1.94
C PHE A 85 1.07 6.89 1.06
N GLY A 86 1.07 7.03 -0.27
CA GLY A 86 2.02 6.30 -1.13
C GLY A 86 2.34 7.07 -2.39
N LEU A 87 3.58 6.95 -2.87
CA LEU A 87 4.15 7.79 -3.93
C LEU A 87 3.29 7.76 -5.21
N MET A 88 2.81 6.58 -5.59
CA MET A 88 2.13 6.35 -6.87
C MET A 88 0.64 6.74 -6.90
N ASP A 89 0.18 7.60 -5.99
CA ASP A 89 -1.14 8.23 -6.04
C ASP A 89 -1.06 9.69 -6.52
N GLY A 90 -2.08 10.15 -7.24
CA GLY A 90 -2.18 11.54 -7.70
C GLY A 90 -2.03 12.56 -6.57
N GLN A 91 -2.60 12.29 -5.39
CA GLN A 91 -2.49 13.19 -4.24
C GLN A 91 -1.05 13.30 -3.71
N SER A 92 -0.31 12.19 -3.70
CA SER A 92 1.11 12.17 -3.33
C SER A 92 2.00 12.87 -4.36
N ILE A 93 1.74 12.62 -5.65
CA ILE A 93 2.48 13.24 -6.76
C ILE A 93 2.44 14.77 -6.67
N PHE A 94 1.33 15.31 -6.20
CA PHE A 94 1.09 16.74 -6.09
C PHE A 94 1.06 17.25 -4.65
N ALA A 95 1.53 16.45 -3.69
CA ALA A 95 1.64 16.86 -2.29
C ALA A 95 2.49 18.13 -2.17
N PHE A 96 2.07 19.07 -1.32
CA PHE A 96 2.72 20.38 -1.17
C PHE A 96 2.93 21.05 -2.53
N LEU A 97 1.87 21.08 -3.35
CA LEU A 97 1.87 21.58 -4.73
C LEU A 97 2.99 20.97 -5.61
N GLY A 98 3.32 19.69 -5.38
CA GLY A 98 4.29 18.89 -6.13
C GLY A 98 5.74 19.05 -5.70
N THR A 99 6.02 19.76 -4.61
CA THR A 99 7.39 20.12 -4.17
C THR A 99 8.20 18.91 -3.76
N TYR A 100 7.56 17.98 -3.05
CA TYR A 100 8.10 16.68 -2.71
C TYR A 100 6.94 15.73 -2.37
N PRO A 101 7.00 14.47 -2.81
CA PRO A 101 6.02 13.45 -2.41
C PRO A 101 6.38 12.88 -1.02
N PRO A 102 5.42 12.22 -0.35
CA PRO A 102 5.72 11.38 0.82
C PRO A 102 6.63 10.20 0.43
N GLU A 103 7.18 9.48 1.42
CA GLU A 103 7.82 8.20 1.11
C GLU A 103 6.82 7.23 0.45
N PRO A 104 7.29 6.31 -0.42
CA PRO A 104 6.45 5.27 -0.98
C PRO A 104 5.82 4.39 0.10
N SER A 105 4.65 3.83 -0.21
CA SER A 105 3.95 2.88 0.65
C SER A 105 4.80 1.62 0.92
N PRO A 106 4.47 0.85 1.96
CA PRO A 106 5.08 -0.44 2.25
C PRO A 106 5.10 -1.37 1.05
N TRP A 107 3.98 -1.44 0.31
CA TRP A 107 3.89 -2.31 -0.85
C TRP A 107 4.83 -1.87 -1.98
N GLU A 108 4.91 -0.57 -2.26
CA GLU A 108 5.85 -0.03 -3.25
C GLU A 108 7.30 -0.34 -2.87
N LYS A 109 7.68 -0.14 -1.60
CA LYS A 109 9.03 -0.43 -1.08
C LYS A 109 9.38 -1.91 -1.18
N ILE A 110 8.44 -2.80 -0.84
CA ILE A 110 8.62 -4.26 -0.92
C ILE A 110 8.73 -4.71 -2.38
N ARG A 111 7.85 -4.21 -3.26
CA ARG A 111 7.88 -4.51 -4.70
C ARG A 111 9.23 -4.14 -5.33
N MET A 112 9.82 -3.04 -4.89
CA MET A 112 11.13 -2.61 -5.36
C MET A 112 12.32 -3.34 -4.72
N GLY A 113 12.07 -4.21 -3.73
CA GLY A 113 13.09 -4.92 -2.98
C GLY A 113 13.93 -3.99 -2.08
N TRP A 114 13.38 -2.83 -1.70
CA TRP A 114 14.07 -1.86 -0.83
C TRP A 114 13.97 -2.22 0.65
N ILE A 115 12.94 -2.97 1.03
CA ILE A 115 12.71 -3.42 2.40
C ILE A 115 12.10 -4.82 2.41
N GLU A 116 12.47 -5.61 3.41
CA GLU A 116 11.85 -6.90 3.71
C GLU A 116 10.96 -6.74 4.95
N PRO A 117 9.67 -7.10 4.90
CA PRO A 117 8.78 -6.95 6.04
C PRO A 117 9.02 -8.04 7.08
N VAL A 118 8.72 -7.74 8.35
CA VAL A 118 8.61 -8.78 9.37
C VAL A 118 7.26 -9.45 9.21
N THR A 119 7.25 -10.74 8.86
CA THR A 119 5.99 -11.50 8.74
C THR A 119 5.56 -12.03 10.10
N MET A 120 4.30 -11.80 10.45
CA MET A 120 3.70 -12.25 11.70
C MET A 120 3.31 -13.72 11.62
N GLU A 121 3.73 -14.48 12.64
CA GLU A 121 3.23 -15.82 12.91
C GLU A 121 1.79 -15.76 13.47
N ILE A 122 0.98 -16.80 13.20
CA ILE A 122 -0.42 -16.88 13.67
C ILE A 122 -0.46 -17.15 15.18
N GLN A 123 -0.26 -16.10 15.95
CA GLN A 123 -0.31 -16.10 17.41
C GLN A 123 -0.67 -14.71 17.94
N ASN A 124 -1.32 -14.66 19.10
CA ASN A 124 -1.60 -13.38 19.74
C ASN A 124 -0.29 -12.72 20.19
N ALA A 125 -0.14 -11.43 19.91
CA ALA A 125 1.08 -10.70 20.22
C ALA A 125 0.79 -9.23 20.52
N ASP A 126 1.57 -8.68 21.46
CA ASP A 126 1.77 -7.23 21.56
C ASP A 126 2.87 -6.84 20.57
N VAL A 127 2.56 -5.89 19.70
CA VAL A 127 3.42 -5.43 18.60
C VAL A 127 3.96 -4.05 18.94
N SER A 128 5.21 -3.80 18.58
CA SER A 128 5.79 -2.45 18.56
C SER A 128 6.31 -2.15 17.16
N LEU A 129 5.88 -1.03 16.59
CA LEU A 129 6.34 -0.51 15.30
C LEU A 129 7.03 0.83 15.48
N VAL A 130 8.14 1.02 14.77
CA VAL A 130 8.91 2.27 14.79
C VAL A 130 8.86 2.90 13.41
N THR A 131 8.66 4.21 13.36
CA THR A 131 8.77 4.94 12.09
C THR A 131 10.17 4.83 11.51
N ASN A 132 10.29 4.73 10.19
CA ASN A 132 11.51 4.36 9.49
C ASN A 132 12.70 5.26 9.89
N LEU A 133 12.50 6.58 9.92
CA LEU A 133 13.54 7.57 10.23
C LEU A 133 14.09 7.45 11.67
N ALA A 134 13.27 6.98 12.61
CA ALA A 134 13.67 6.80 14.02
C ALA A 134 14.09 5.36 14.35
N SER A 135 14.10 4.46 13.36
CA SER A 135 14.29 3.03 13.57
C SER A 135 15.77 2.64 13.74
N SER A 136 15.99 1.59 14.53
CA SER A 136 17.25 0.85 14.59
C SER A 136 17.12 -0.49 13.88
N ILE A 137 18.25 -1.15 13.58
CA ILE A 137 18.26 -2.43 12.84
C ILE A 137 17.45 -3.57 13.46
N SER A 138 17.16 -3.50 14.77
CA SER A 138 16.35 -4.49 15.48
C SER A 138 14.87 -4.14 15.54
N ASP A 139 14.48 -2.95 15.11
CA ASP A 139 13.11 -2.49 15.15
C ASP A 139 12.33 -3.00 13.94
N THR A 140 11.05 -3.28 14.15
CA THR A 140 10.12 -3.56 13.07
C THR A 140 9.58 -2.25 12.52
N VAL A 141 9.82 -1.99 11.24
CA VAL A 141 9.30 -0.81 10.52
C VAL A 141 8.02 -1.15 9.75
N ILE A 142 7.99 -2.33 9.12
CA ILE A 142 6.83 -2.86 8.40
C ILE A 142 6.51 -4.26 8.92
N LEU A 143 5.29 -4.45 9.39
CA LEU A 143 4.75 -5.76 9.74
C LEU A 143 3.83 -6.26 8.64
N LYS A 144 4.03 -7.50 8.20
CA LYS A 144 3.11 -8.22 7.30
C LYS A 144 2.27 -9.20 8.11
N VAL A 145 0.95 -9.09 8.02
CA VAL A 145 -0.01 -9.98 8.68
C VAL A 145 -0.78 -10.77 7.62
N PRO A 146 -0.46 -12.06 7.39
CA PRO A 146 -1.13 -12.86 6.37
C PRO A 146 -2.63 -13.09 6.68
N LEU A 147 -3.50 -12.92 5.69
CA LEU A 147 -4.92 -13.32 5.75
C LEU A 147 -5.13 -14.66 5.06
N ASN A 148 -4.51 -14.83 3.90
CA ASN A 148 -4.48 -16.06 3.12
C ASN A 148 -3.23 -16.07 2.21
N SER A 149 -3.16 -16.95 1.21
CA SER A 149 -2.01 -17.09 0.31
C SER A 149 -1.77 -15.88 -0.60
N SER A 150 -2.78 -15.02 -0.80
CA SER A 150 -2.74 -13.88 -1.73
C SER A 150 -3.11 -12.54 -1.07
N GLU A 151 -3.70 -12.54 0.12
CA GLU A 151 -4.11 -11.33 0.82
C GLU A 151 -3.43 -11.22 2.18
N TYR A 152 -3.02 -10.00 2.52
CA TYR A 152 -2.33 -9.68 3.77
C TYR A 152 -2.49 -8.20 4.12
N TYR A 153 -2.35 -7.88 5.41
CA TYR A 153 -2.15 -6.50 5.83
C TYR A 153 -0.66 -6.17 5.84
N LEU A 154 -0.29 -4.97 5.39
CA LEU A 154 0.98 -4.33 5.74
C LEU A 154 0.68 -3.22 6.75
N ILE A 155 1.46 -3.17 7.83
CA ILE A 155 1.25 -2.21 8.92
C ILE A 155 2.56 -1.47 9.16
N GLU A 156 2.50 -0.15 9.21
CA GLU A 156 3.65 0.72 9.46
C GLU A 156 3.26 1.87 10.40
N ASN A 157 4.27 2.50 11.03
CA ASN A 157 4.11 3.74 11.77
C ASN A 157 4.67 4.91 10.96
N ARG A 158 3.87 5.93 10.67
CA ARG A 158 4.31 7.13 9.94
C ARG A 158 4.15 8.37 10.79
N ILE A 159 5.23 9.12 10.90
CA ILE A 159 5.33 10.35 11.69
C ILE A 159 5.90 11.44 10.78
N ARG A 160 5.19 12.56 10.70
CA ARG A 160 5.56 13.73 9.89
C ARG A 160 6.85 14.38 10.37
N ASP A 161 7.00 14.49 11.70
CA ASP A 161 8.12 15.15 12.39
C ASP A 161 8.85 14.12 13.27
N ALA A 162 9.49 13.15 12.63
CA ALA A 162 10.16 12.06 13.34
C ALA A 162 11.38 12.56 14.14
N ASN A 163 12.03 13.63 13.69
CA ASN A 163 13.16 14.24 14.37
C ASN A 163 12.73 15.17 15.53
N ASN A 164 11.45 15.55 15.58
CA ASN A 164 10.86 16.45 16.57
C ASN A 164 11.58 17.82 16.60
N ASP A 165 11.90 18.33 15.41
CA ASP A 165 12.49 19.66 15.18
C ASP A 165 11.81 20.45 14.06
N GLY A 166 10.70 19.93 13.51
CA GLY A 166 9.97 20.51 12.40
C GLY A 166 10.64 20.23 11.05
N SER A 167 9.97 20.52 9.94
CA SER A 167 10.53 20.23 8.62
C SER A 167 11.50 21.30 8.13
N THR A 168 12.67 20.87 7.66
CA THR A 168 13.69 21.66 6.99
C THR A 168 13.78 21.32 5.50
N VAL A 169 13.44 22.30 4.67
CA VAL A 169 13.52 22.22 3.21
C VAL A 169 14.82 22.87 2.72
N SER A 170 15.57 22.17 1.89
CA SER A 170 16.75 22.70 1.20
C SER A 170 16.38 23.19 -0.20
N CYS A 171 16.65 24.46 -0.47
CA CYS A 171 16.36 25.11 -1.74
C CYS A 171 17.64 25.66 -2.40
N ALA A 172 17.85 25.37 -3.67
CA ALA A 172 18.93 25.94 -4.48
C ALA A 172 18.45 27.16 -5.27
N VAL A 173 19.18 28.27 -5.16
CA VAL A 173 18.99 29.48 -5.98
C VAL A 173 20.32 29.81 -6.66
N GLY A 174 20.47 29.44 -7.93
CA GLY A 174 21.77 29.39 -8.58
C GLY A 174 22.69 28.38 -7.87
N ASP A 175 23.90 28.79 -7.54
CA ASP A 175 24.88 27.92 -6.84
C ASP A 175 24.76 27.94 -5.31
N VAL A 176 23.77 28.65 -4.76
CA VAL A 176 23.59 28.81 -3.31
C VAL A 176 22.45 27.93 -2.82
N VAL A 177 22.77 26.99 -1.92
CA VAL A 177 21.78 26.21 -1.17
C VAL A 177 21.41 26.95 0.12
N ARG A 178 20.11 27.02 0.41
CA ARG A 178 19.57 27.59 1.65
C ARG A 178 18.62 26.59 2.28
N ASN A 179 18.68 26.49 3.60
CA ASN A 179 17.76 25.67 4.37
C ASN A 179 16.69 26.57 4.99
N LYS A 180 15.43 26.15 4.91
CA LYS A 180 14.29 26.82 5.53
C LYS A 180 13.54 25.84 6.41
N SER A 181 13.49 26.11 7.70
CA SER A 181 12.83 25.26 8.69
C SER A 181 11.46 25.81 9.07
N PHE A 182 10.51 24.91 9.29
CA PHE A 182 9.13 25.17 9.64
C PHE A 182 8.72 24.31 10.83
N PRO A 183 8.32 24.91 11.97
CA PRO A 183 8.02 24.14 13.17
C PRO A 183 6.72 23.33 13.09
N ASN A 184 5.84 23.66 12.15
CA ASN A 184 4.55 23.03 11.91
C ASN A 184 3.99 23.53 10.56
N ASP A 185 2.82 23.03 10.16
CA ASP A 185 2.10 23.60 9.01
C ASP A 185 1.79 25.08 9.25
N THR A 186 2.23 25.95 8.35
CA THR A 186 2.10 27.41 8.47
C THR A 186 1.56 28.02 7.19
N ALA A 187 1.19 29.30 7.24
CA ALA A 187 0.87 30.05 6.02
C ALA A 187 2.12 30.12 5.12
N GLY A 188 1.97 29.71 3.86
CA GLY A 188 3.08 29.53 2.93
C GLY A 188 3.79 28.18 3.00
N TYR A 189 3.46 27.29 3.95
CA TYR A 189 4.04 25.94 4.00
C TYR A 189 3.09 24.92 4.65
N ARG A 190 2.25 24.32 3.80
CA ARG A 190 1.30 23.23 4.08
C ARG A 190 0.84 22.62 2.75
N SER A 191 0.07 21.54 2.79
CA SER A 191 -0.27 20.71 1.62
C SER A 191 -0.77 21.47 0.37
N PHE A 192 -1.49 22.58 0.55
CA PHE A 192 -2.08 23.39 -0.53
C PHE A 192 -1.47 24.79 -0.68
N ASP A 193 -0.41 25.11 0.06
CA ASP A 193 0.13 26.48 0.15
C ASP A 193 1.63 26.42 0.46
N VAL A 194 2.46 26.72 -0.55
CA VAL A 194 3.93 26.63 -0.47
C VAL A 194 4.66 27.94 -0.78
N ASP A 195 3.95 29.08 -0.69
CA ASP A 195 4.44 30.43 -1.03
C ASP A 195 5.70 30.86 -0.26
N SER A 196 6.02 30.19 0.84
CA SER A 196 7.24 30.43 1.60
C SER A 196 8.49 29.80 0.96
N LEU A 197 8.35 28.87 0.02
CA LEU A 197 9.46 28.23 -0.65
C LEU A 197 9.90 29.04 -1.88
N ALA A 198 11.20 29.02 -2.18
CA ALA A 198 11.74 29.73 -3.33
C ALA A 198 13.01 29.06 -3.84
N GLY A 199 13.15 28.97 -5.17
CA GLY A 199 14.24 28.26 -5.82
C GLY A 199 13.88 26.81 -6.15
N VAL A 200 14.89 26.02 -6.50
CA VAL A 200 14.72 24.59 -6.79
C VAL A 200 14.76 23.83 -5.47
N ILE A 201 13.68 23.13 -5.12
CA ILE A 201 13.66 22.24 -3.97
C ILE A 201 14.52 21.02 -4.29
N ILE A 202 15.53 20.77 -3.47
CA ILE A 202 16.50 19.68 -3.69
C ILE A 202 16.49 18.64 -2.57
N ASP A 203 15.96 18.97 -1.39
CA ASP A 203 15.91 18.04 -0.25
C ASP A 203 14.88 18.49 0.79
N VAL A 204 14.37 17.52 1.55
CA VAL A 204 13.56 17.70 2.77
C VAL A 204 14.07 16.66 3.76
N ASP A 205 14.30 17.07 5.00
CA ASP A 205 14.75 16.18 6.08
C ASP A 205 13.77 15.03 6.38
N GLU A 206 12.47 15.31 6.33
CA GLU A 206 11.39 14.34 6.48
C GLU A 206 10.39 14.40 5.31
N PHE A 207 10.53 13.49 4.33
CA PHE A 207 9.55 13.37 3.23
C PHE A 207 8.14 13.06 3.74
N ASP A 208 8.03 12.31 4.83
CA ASP A 208 6.75 12.01 5.48
C ASP A 208 6.08 13.24 6.08
N TRP A 209 6.71 14.41 6.12
CA TRP A 209 6.00 15.66 6.36
C TRP A 209 4.81 15.87 5.39
N ALA A 210 4.88 15.26 4.19
CA ALA A 210 3.84 15.29 3.17
C ALA A 210 2.59 14.44 3.48
N VAL A 211 2.67 13.47 4.40
CA VAL A 211 1.50 12.63 4.77
C VAL A 211 0.44 13.47 5.51
N PRO A 212 -0.83 13.05 5.56
CA PRO A 212 -1.88 13.90 6.13
C PRO A 212 -1.85 14.02 7.66
N GLY A 213 -1.27 13.04 8.37
CA GLY A 213 -1.28 12.95 9.83
C GLY A 213 -0.19 12.05 10.38
N ASN A 214 -0.37 11.54 11.60
CA ASN A 214 0.61 10.71 12.29
C ASN A 214 -0.08 9.49 12.91
N GLY A 215 0.58 8.34 12.87
CA GLY A 215 0.12 7.14 13.56
C GLY A 215 0.36 5.86 12.78
N ILE A 216 -0.37 4.81 13.15
CA ILE A 216 -0.33 3.54 12.44
C ILE A 216 -1.18 3.62 11.17
N VAL A 217 -0.62 3.17 10.04
CA VAL A 217 -1.35 2.98 8.77
C VAL A 217 -1.47 1.48 8.52
N ILE A 218 -2.67 1.03 8.16
CA ILE A 218 -2.96 -0.36 7.81
C ILE A 218 -3.32 -0.40 6.33
N TRP A 219 -2.58 -1.21 5.59
CA TRP A 219 -2.73 -1.41 4.15
C TRP A 219 -3.30 -2.80 3.88
N HIS A 220 -4.40 -2.93 3.15
CA HIS A 220 -4.89 -4.23 2.65
C HIS A 220 -4.33 -4.49 1.26
N ILE A 221 -3.57 -5.56 1.13
CA ILE A 221 -2.98 -6.00 -0.13
C ILE A 221 -3.70 -7.26 -0.63
N ASP A 222 -4.10 -7.26 -1.90
CA ASP A 222 -4.62 -8.42 -2.64
C ASP A 222 -3.79 -8.66 -3.91
N GLU A 223 -2.87 -9.63 -3.80
CA GLU A 223 -1.96 -10.01 -4.89
C GLU A 223 -2.72 -10.57 -6.10
N ASN A 224 -3.92 -11.15 -5.93
CA ASN A 224 -4.68 -11.63 -7.10
C ASN A 224 -5.16 -10.45 -7.94
N VAL A 225 -5.69 -9.41 -7.29
CA VAL A 225 -6.14 -8.18 -7.98
C VAL A 225 -4.96 -7.47 -8.62
N ILE A 226 -3.84 -7.35 -7.90
CA ILE A 226 -2.60 -6.78 -8.44
C ILE A 226 -2.17 -7.55 -9.69
N ASN A 227 -1.99 -8.88 -9.59
CA ASN A 227 -1.50 -9.69 -10.71
C ASN A 227 -2.45 -9.68 -11.91
N GLU A 228 -3.76 -9.60 -11.67
CA GLU A 228 -4.78 -9.47 -12.72
C GLU A 228 -4.68 -8.12 -13.46
N LYS A 229 -4.47 -7.01 -12.73
CA LYS A 229 -4.69 -5.65 -13.27
C LYS A 229 -3.42 -4.82 -13.50
N ILE A 230 -2.27 -5.25 -13.00
CA ILE A 230 -1.03 -4.45 -13.06
C ILE A 230 -0.51 -4.24 -14.48
N ALA A 231 -0.71 -5.21 -15.38
CA ALA A 231 -0.26 -5.12 -16.78
C ALA A 231 -0.97 -3.99 -17.54
N GLU A 232 -2.20 -3.67 -17.16
CA GLU A 232 -3.01 -2.58 -17.72
C GLU A 232 -2.94 -1.29 -16.88
N ASN A 233 -2.14 -1.28 -15.80
CA ASN A 233 -2.02 -0.16 -14.87
C ASN A 233 -3.37 0.21 -14.21
N LYS A 234 -4.11 -0.83 -13.78
CA LYS A 234 -5.47 -0.71 -13.21
C LYS A 234 -5.62 -1.30 -11.81
N VAL A 235 -4.53 -1.33 -11.03
CA VAL A 235 -4.49 -2.02 -9.72
C VAL A 235 -5.64 -1.59 -8.79
N ASN A 236 -5.98 -0.30 -8.79
CA ASN A 236 -6.94 0.29 -7.86
C ASN A 236 -8.18 0.93 -8.53
N THR A 237 -8.48 0.60 -9.78
CA THR A 237 -9.63 1.21 -10.50
C THR A 237 -11.00 0.70 -10.03
N ASP A 238 -11.06 -0.48 -9.39
CA ASP A 238 -12.30 -0.96 -8.76
C ASP A 238 -12.30 -0.61 -7.28
N LYS A 239 -13.03 0.46 -6.93
CA LYS A 239 -13.13 0.96 -5.55
C LYS A 239 -13.68 -0.05 -4.53
N ASN A 240 -14.40 -1.09 -4.98
CA ASN A 240 -14.93 -2.12 -4.08
C ASN A 240 -13.99 -3.31 -3.94
N ARG A 241 -12.89 -3.34 -4.72
CA ARG A 241 -11.93 -4.43 -4.76
C ARG A 241 -10.59 -3.94 -5.30
N ARG A 242 -9.91 -3.13 -4.49
CA ARG A 242 -8.57 -2.60 -4.77
C ARG A 242 -7.50 -3.67 -4.52
N GLY A 243 -6.38 -3.56 -5.24
CA GLY A 243 -5.21 -4.42 -5.02
C GLY A 243 -4.31 -3.91 -3.91
N VAL A 244 -4.25 -2.59 -3.74
CA VAL A 244 -3.55 -1.91 -2.64
C VAL A 244 -4.50 -0.86 -2.07
N ASP A 245 -4.95 -1.06 -0.84
CA ASP A 245 -5.95 -0.20 -0.20
C ASP A 245 -5.50 0.24 1.21
N ILE A 246 -6.07 1.33 1.70
CA ILE A 246 -5.91 1.77 3.09
C ILE A 246 -7.18 1.47 3.87
N GLU A 247 -7.00 0.94 5.07
CA GLU A 247 -8.08 0.75 6.04
C GLU A 247 -8.23 2.03 6.87
N GLU A 248 -9.09 2.94 6.40
CA GLU A 248 -9.28 4.29 6.95
C GLU A 248 -9.84 4.22 8.39
N ALA A 249 -9.01 4.58 9.38
CA ALA A 249 -9.34 4.39 10.81
C ALA A 249 -10.59 5.13 11.27
N ASP A 250 -10.89 6.26 10.64
CA ASP A 250 -12.02 7.13 10.96
C ASP A 250 -13.39 6.45 10.77
N GLY A 251 -13.41 5.26 10.15
CA GLY A 251 -14.60 4.47 9.92
C GLY A 251 -15.40 4.89 8.69
N VAL A 252 -14.85 5.74 7.83
CA VAL A 252 -15.45 6.20 6.58
C VAL A 252 -14.47 5.98 5.44
N GLN A 253 -14.68 4.91 4.66
CA GLN A 253 -13.92 4.73 3.43
C GLN A 253 -14.28 5.82 2.42
N ASP A 254 -13.49 6.89 2.35
CA ASP A 254 -13.80 8.06 1.54
C ASP A 254 -12.68 8.52 0.59
N ILE A 255 -11.47 7.96 0.68
CA ILE A 255 -10.43 8.19 -0.31
C ILE A 255 -10.95 7.81 -1.71
N GLY A 256 -11.04 8.81 -2.58
CA GLY A 256 -11.54 8.68 -3.95
C GLY A 256 -13.06 8.78 -4.11
N GLU A 257 -13.81 9.06 -3.04
CA GLU A 257 -15.25 9.31 -3.12
C GLU A 257 -15.56 10.77 -3.44
N ARG A 258 -16.68 10.99 -4.14
CA ARG A 258 -17.18 12.32 -4.49
C ARG A 258 -18.34 12.72 -3.59
N PHE A 259 -18.20 13.86 -2.96
CA PHE A 259 -19.22 14.52 -2.16
C PHE A 259 -19.67 15.80 -2.84
N TYR A 260 -20.93 16.18 -2.59
CA TYR A 260 -21.48 17.44 -3.08
C TYR A 260 -21.97 18.26 -1.90
N THR A 261 -21.46 19.48 -1.76
CA THR A 261 -21.91 20.40 -0.72
C THR A 261 -23.38 20.79 -0.93
N ILE A 262 -24.01 21.41 0.07
CA ILE A 262 -25.37 21.97 -0.08
C ILE A 262 -25.47 23.07 -1.16
N PHE A 263 -24.32 23.58 -1.62
CA PHE A 263 -24.21 24.56 -2.69
C PHE A 263 -23.89 23.93 -4.06
N GLY A 264 -23.71 22.62 -4.12
CA GLY A 264 -23.43 21.86 -5.33
C GLY A 264 -21.95 21.77 -5.71
N ASP A 265 -21.05 22.25 -4.83
CA ASP A 265 -19.62 22.14 -5.05
C ASP A 265 -19.17 20.69 -4.84
N GLU A 266 -18.36 20.17 -5.74
CA GLU A 266 -17.77 18.83 -5.62
C GLU A 266 -16.57 18.87 -4.67
N VAL A 267 -16.52 17.93 -3.74
CA VAL A 267 -15.40 17.67 -2.83
C VAL A 267 -15.00 16.21 -2.98
N ILE A 268 -13.71 15.95 -3.12
CA ILE A 268 -13.17 14.59 -3.25
C ILE A 268 -12.55 14.21 -1.91
N GLY A 269 -12.77 12.98 -1.43
CA GLY A 269 -12.04 12.45 -0.27
C GLY A 269 -10.60 12.13 -0.65
N GLU A 270 -9.65 12.68 0.11
CA GLU A 270 -8.21 12.67 -0.21
C GLU A 270 -7.36 12.03 0.90
N GLY A 271 -8.02 11.54 1.95
CA GLY A 271 -7.42 11.05 3.17
C GLY A 271 -6.99 12.16 4.13
N THR A 272 -7.12 11.89 5.43
CA THR A 272 -6.97 12.86 6.52
C THR A 272 -6.09 12.34 7.64
N GLU A 273 -5.84 13.18 8.66
CA GLU A 273 -5.15 12.76 9.87
C GLU A 273 -5.97 11.75 10.69
N ASP A 274 -7.29 11.71 10.50
CA ASP A 274 -8.19 10.80 11.19
C ASP A 274 -8.17 9.37 10.60
N ASP A 275 -7.54 9.15 9.45
CA ASP A 275 -7.44 7.81 8.85
C ASP A 275 -6.32 6.97 9.50
N PHE A 276 -5.51 7.58 10.37
CA PHE A 276 -4.45 6.90 11.13
C PHE A 276 -5.01 6.24 12.39
N TRP A 277 -4.49 5.06 12.73
CA TRP A 277 -4.86 4.32 13.93
C TRP A 277 -3.99 4.75 15.13
N PHE A 278 -4.62 5.34 16.15
CA PHE A 278 -3.98 5.73 17.43
C PHE A 278 -5.01 5.87 18.57
N GLU A 279 -4.56 5.90 19.82
CA GLU A 279 -5.42 5.80 21.02
C GLU A 279 -6.55 6.82 21.07
N ASP A 280 -6.22 8.10 20.84
CA ASP A 280 -7.11 9.25 21.00
C ASP A 280 -7.60 9.83 19.65
N ASN A 281 -7.76 8.99 18.63
CA ASN A 281 -8.27 9.46 17.34
C ASN A 281 -9.67 10.11 17.52
N PRO A 282 -9.84 11.38 17.11
CA PRO A 282 -11.03 12.17 17.44
C PRO A 282 -12.23 11.87 16.56
N SER A 283 -12.09 11.04 15.51
CA SER A 283 -13.19 10.72 14.60
C SER A 283 -14.37 10.11 15.34
N GLN A 284 -15.58 10.53 14.94
CA GLN A 284 -16.81 10.12 15.59
C GLN A 284 -17.08 8.61 15.49
N LEU A 285 -16.64 7.96 14.42
CA LEU A 285 -16.87 6.53 14.18
C LEU A 285 -15.67 5.66 14.55
N PHE A 286 -14.54 6.28 14.90
CA PHE A 286 -13.33 5.57 15.30
C PHE A 286 -13.61 4.64 16.48
N GLN A 287 -13.05 3.44 16.37
CA GLN A 287 -12.92 2.50 17.46
C GLN A 287 -11.46 2.09 17.50
N ASN A 288 -10.85 2.06 18.69
CA ASN A 288 -9.50 1.55 18.89
C ASN A 288 -9.47 0.01 18.79
N ARG A 289 -10.01 -0.51 17.68
CA ARG A 289 -10.25 -1.91 17.34
C ARG A 289 -10.65 -2.03 15.87
N PHE A 290 -9.83 -2.76 15.12
CA PHE A 290 -10.06 -3.21 13.76
C PHE A 290 -10.35 -4.72 13.77
N ALA A 291 -11.56 -5.12 13.39
CA ALA A 291 -12.03 -6.50 13.43
C ALA A 291 -13.14 -6.77 12.40
N LYS A 292 -13.56 -8.03 12.25
CA LYS A 292 -14.61 -8.43 11.28
C LYS A 292 -15.96 -7.71 11.43
N ASP A 293 -16.23 -7.16 12.61
CA ASP A 293 -17.50 -6.53 12.99
C ASP A 293 -17.39 -5.01 13.20
N THR A 294 -16.26 -4.41 12.81
CA THR A 294 -16.02 -2.96 12.88
C THR A 294 -16.19 -2.31 11.51
N ARG A 295 -16.00 -0.99 11.44
CA ARG A 295 -15.86 -0.25 10.18
C ARG A 295 -14.60 0.63 10.32
N PRO A 296 -13.56 0.42 9.50
CA PRO A 296 -13.41 -0.65 8.51
C PRO A 296 -13.38 -2.05 9.16
N ASN A 297 -13.50 -3.11 8.35
CA ASN A 297 -13.58 -4.49 8.85
C ASN A 297 -12.43 -5.35 8.36
N THR A 298 -12.08 -6.40 9.09
CA THR A 298 -10.95 -7.27 8.73
C THR A 298 -11.30 -8.38 7.73
N LEU A 299 -12.36 -8.26 6.93
CA LEU A 299 -12.70 -9.28 5.94
C LEU A 299 -11.75 -9.19 4.73
N THR A 300 -11.47 -10.33 4.11
CA THR A 300 -10.81 -10.36 2.80
C THR A 300 -11.67 -9.68 1.73
N ASN A 301 -11.08 -9.33 0.58
CA ASN A 301 -11.79 -8.79 -0.59
C ASN A 301 -12.92 -9.71 -1.10
N THR A 302 -12.87 -11.01 -0.78
CA THR A 302 -13.93 -11.97 -1.12
C THR A 302 -15.00 -12.13 -0.04
N GLY A 303 -14.90 -11.38 1.06
CA GLY A 303 -15.81 -11.41 2.21
C GLY A 303 -15.53 -12.53 3.21
N ALA A 304 -14.46 -13.31 3.04
CA ALA A 304 -14.05 -14.29 4.05
C ALA A 304 -13.56 -13.60 5.33
N ASN A 305 -13.90 -14.22 6.46
CA ASN A 305 -13.50 -13.74 7.78
C ASN A 305 -12.03 -14.11 8.06
N SER A 306 -11.17 -13.10 8.24
CA SER A 306 -9.75 -13.30 8.57
C SER A 306 -9.53 -13.91 9.95
N LEU A 307 -10.50 -13.78 10.85
CA LEU A 307 -10.33 -14.07 12.28
C LEU A 307 -9.21 -13.25 12.93
N ILE A 308 -8.92 -12.07 12.41
CA ILE A 308 -7.91 -11.16 12.96
C ILE A 308 -8.61 -9.99 13.63
N THR A 309 -8.10 -9.63 14.81
CA THR A 309 -8.43 -8.39 15.51
C THR A 309 -7.14 -7.64 15.83
N ILE A 310 -7.07 -6.37 15.45
CA ILE A 310 -5.97 -5.45 15.80
C ILE A 310 -6.57 -4.35 16.66
N LYS A 311 -6.04 -4.09 17.84
CA LYS A 311 -6.67 -3.18 18.82
C LYS A 311 -5.67 -2.62 19.80
N ASP A 312 -6.14 -1.75 20.70
CA ASP A 312 -5.33 -1.19 21.77
C ASP A 312 -4.10 -0.44 21.23
N PHE A 313 -4.27 0.29 20.12
CA PHE A 313 -3.29 1.22 19.57
C PHE A 313 -2.93 2.29 20.62
N SER A 314 -1.64 2.58 20.78
CA SER A 314 -1.12 3.58 21.70
C SER A 314 -1.31 5.02 21.19
N GLU A 315 -0.99 6.00 22.03
CA GLU A 315 -0.77 7.39 21.62
C GLU A 315 0.27 7.49 20.48
N ILE A 316 0.19 8.60 19.72
CA ILE A 316 1.11 8.92 18.62
C ILE A 316 2.52 9.13 19.19
N ASP A 317 3.48 8.37 18.67
CA ASP A 317 4.91 8.49 18.98
C ASP A 317 5.73 7.87 17.84
N ASN A 318 7.04 8.14 17.77
CA ASN A 318 7.97 7.47 16.88
C ASN A 318 7.95 5.94 17.05
N ARG A 319 7.61 5.46 18.24
CA ARG A 319 7.37 4.05 18.54
C ARG A 319 5.96 3.87 19.07
N MET A 320 5.10 3.25 18.27
CA MET A 320 3.75 2.90 18.68
C MET A 320 3.62 1.42 18.96
N SER A 321 2.59 1.06 19.73
CA SER A 321 2.24 -0.33 20.01
C SER A 321 0.76 -0.60 19.82
N PHE A 322 0.43 -1.85 19.54
CA PHE A 322 -0.93 -2.37 19.47
C PHE A 322 -0.91 -3.86 19.71
N ARG A 323 -2.09 -4.47 19.86
CA ARG A 323 -2.25 -5.91 20.06
C ARG A 323 -2.92 -6.55 18.85
N ILE A 324 -2.36 -7.67 18.39
CA ILE A 324 -2.98 -8.55 17.39
C ILE A 324 -3.49 -9.81 18.08
N GLU A 325 -4.72 -10.20 17.76
CA GLU A 325 -5.33 -11.45 18.18
C GLU A 325 -5.82 -12.24 16.97
N PHE A 326 -5.54 -13.54 16.96
CA PHE A 326 -6.03 -14.48 15.96
C PHE A 326 -7.10 -15.41 16.56
N GLY A 327 -8.13 -15.67 15.77
CA GLY A 327 -9.33 -16.38 16.19
C GLY A 327 -10.44 -15.44 16.67
N ASP A 328 -11.52 -16.06 17.14
CA ASP A 328 -12.58 -15.40 17.89
C ASP A 328 -12.96 -16.22 19.13
N SER A 329 -14.09 -15.88 19.77
CA SER A 329 -14.56 -16.59 20.96
C SER A 329 -14.94 -18.06 20.70
N VAL A 330 -15.11 -18.46 19.43
CA VAL A 330 -15.55 -19.78 19.00
C VAL A 330 -14.43 -20.53 18.26
N VAL A 331 -13.66 -19.85 17.42
CA VAL A 331 -12.61 -20.43 16.58
C VAL A 331 -11.25 -19.95 17.04
N LYS A 332 -10.35 -20.87 17.40
CA LYS A 332 -8.96 -20.53 17.72
C LYS A 332 -8.03 -21.28 16.77
N PRO A 333 -7.06 -20.60 16.12
CA PRO A 333 -6.05 -21.29 15.34
C PRO A 333 -5.26 -22.23 16.27
N LEU A 334 -5.09 -23.47 15.82
CA LEU A 334 -4.32 -24.49 16.56
C LEU A 334 -2.87 -24.54 16.07
N PHE A 335 -2.67 -24.43 14.75
CA PHE A 335 -1.37 -24.35 14.10
C PHE A 335 -1.54 -23.79 12.68
N THR A 336 -0.41 -23.43 12.08
CA THR A 336 -0.27 -23.09 10.66
C THR A 336 0.88 -23.90 10.11
N LEU A 337 0.73 -24.42 8.89
CA LEU A 337 1.76 -25.21 8.25
C LEU A 337 1.79 -24.87 6.76
N ASP A 338 2.94 -24.38 6.30
CA ASP A 338 3.23 -24.26 4.88
C ASP A 338 3.76 -25.61 4.38
N LEU A 339 3.11 -26.16 3.35
CA LEU A 339 3.53 -27.42 2.75
C LEU A 339 4.72 -27.24 1.80
N MET A 340 5.08 -26.00 1.44
CA MET A 340 6.17 -25.66 0.51
C MET A 340 6.06 -26.46 -0.81
N THR A 341 4.85 -26.55 -1.36
CA THR A 341 4.56 -27.30 -2.59
C THR A 341 4.07 -26.38 -3.70
N ASP A 342 4.59 -26.56 -4.91
CA ASP A 342 4.01 -25.94 -6.11
C ASP A 342 2.76 -26.71 -6.56
N GLY A 343 1.61 -26.04 -6.69
CA GLY A 343 0.39 -26.67 -7.18
C GLY A 343 -0.91 -26.06 -6.68
N GLU A 344 -2.03 -26.57 -7.21
CA GLU A 344 -3.37 -26.21 -6.75
C GLU A 344 -3.80 -27.09 -5.56
N ALA A 345 -4.21 -26.47 -4.46
CA ALA A 345 -4.78 -27.16 -3.32
C ALA A 345 -6.23 -27.59 -3.65
N ASN A 346 -6.44 -28.89 -3.87
CA ASN A 346 -7.73 -29.47 -4.28
C ASN A 346 -8.59 -29.92 -3.09
N GLY A 347 -8.02 -30.11 -1.91
CA GLY A 347 -8.80 -30.46 -0.74
C GLY A 347 -7.99 -30.58 0.54
N LEU A 348 -8.67 -30.34 1.66
CA LEU A 348 -8.17 -30.58 3.01
C LEU A 348 -9.15 -31.50 3.74
N SER A 349 -8.65 -32.52 4.42
CA SER A 349 -9.45 -33.46 5.21
C SER A 349 -8.74 -33.78 6.51
N VAL A 350 -9.52 -34.02 7.56
CA VAL A 350 -9.01 -34.39 8.87
C VAL A 350 -9.62 -35.74 9.24
N LEU A 351 -8.76 -36.69 9.61
CA LEU A 351 -9.19 -37.99 10.11
C LEU A 351 -8.57 -38.23 11.48
N THR A 352 -9.43 -38.50 12.46
CA THR A 352 -9.03 -39.00 13.76
C THR A 352 -9.33 -40.49 13.79
N ASP A 353 -8.32 -41.31 14.09
CA ASP A 353 -8.50 -42.76 14.18
C ASP A 353 -9.16 -43.19 15.50
N ASP A 354 -9.48 -44.49 15.62
CA ASP A 354 -10.11 -45.06 16.82
C ASP A 354 -9.21 -44.97 18.08
N PHE A 355 -7.92 -44.66 17.93
CA PHE A 355 -6.96 -44.45 19.01
C PHE A 355 -6.81 -42.97 19.39
N GLY A 356 -7.51 -42.07 18.69
CA GLY A 356 -7.49 -40.63 18.93
C GLY A 356 -6.37 -39.88 18.22
N LEU A 357 -5.61 -40.53 17.33
CA LEU A 357 -4.56 -39.88 16.54
C LEU A 357 -5.18 -39.14 15.36
N THR A 358 -4.94 -37.84 15.29
CA THR A 358 -5.45 -36.96 14.23
C THR A 358 -4.39 -36.73 13.15
N ASN A 359 -4.73 -37.06 11.91
CA ASN A 359 -3.90 -36.71 10.74
C ASN A 359 -4.67 -35.75 9.83
N TYR A 360 -3.93 -34.80 9.28
CA TYR A 360 -4.44 -33.85 8.29
C TYR A 360 -3.95 -34.28 6.91
N TYR A 361 -4.86 -34.27 5.94
CA TYR A 361 -4.61 -34.72 4.58
C TYR A 361 -4.85 -33.55 3.65
N ALA A 362 -3.82 -33.16 2.90
CA ALA A 362 -3.91 -32.13 1.89
C ALA A 362 -3.70 -32.76 0.51
N LEU A 363 -4.67 -32.57 -0.38
CA LEU A 363 -4.55 -32.94 -1.79
C LEU A 363 -4.03 -31.72 -2.55
N VAL A 364 -2.79 -31.80 -3.06
CA VAL A 364 -2.17 -30.76 -3.89
C VAL A 364 -1.90 -31.35 -5.26
N ASN A 365 -2.51 -30.78 -6.30
CA ASN A 365 -2.60 -31.40 -7.63
C ASN A 365 -3.12 -32.85 -7.48
N SER A 366 -2.29 -33.84 -7.83
CA SER A 366 -2.57 -35.27 -7.72
C SER A 366 -1.93 -35.94 -6.50
N ASP A 367 -1.19 -35.19 -5.67
CA ASP A 367 -0.40 -35.74 -4.58
C ASP A 367 -1.12 -35.57 -3.24
N LEU A 368 -1.20 -36.66 -2.47
CA LEU A 368 -1.79 -36.65 -1.14
C LEU A 368 -0.68 -36.49 -0.08
N LYS A 369 -0.64 -35.32 0.55
CA LYS A 369 0.23 -35.04 1.70
C LYS A 369 -0.49 -35.43 2.99
N VAL A 370 0.26 -36.00 3.92
CA VAL A 370 -0.19 -36.36 5.27
C VAL A 370 0.64 -35.58 6.29
N ILE A 371 -0.05 -34.94 7.20
CA ILE A 371 0.52 -34.16 8.30
C ILE A 371 0.08 -34.82 9.60
N ASP A 372 1.04 -35.21 10.45
CA ASP A 372 0.75 -35.75 11.77
C ASP A 372 0.53 -34.65 12.83
N GLU A 373 0.12 -35.02 14.05
CA GLU A 373 -0.08 -34.06 15.16
C GLU A 373 1.19 -33.33 15.58
N SER A 374 2.36 -33.84 15.22
CA SER A 374 3.66 -33.19 15.45
C SER A 374 4.07 -32.30 14.28
N LEU A 375 3.17 -32.06 13.32
CA LEU A 375 3.37 -31.27 12.11
C LEU A 375 4.43 -31.83 11.15
N ASN A 376 4.77 -33.11 11.25
CA ASN A 376 5.64 -33.75 10.26
C ASN A 376 4.85 -34.04 8.98
N THR A 377 5.42 -33.64 7.85
CA THR A 377 4.85 -33.87 6.53
C THR A 377 5.43 -35.11 5.87
N SER A 378 4.54 -35.91 5.27
CA SER A 378 4.88 -37.04 4.42
C SER A 378 3.95 -37.07 3.20
N GLU A 379 4.31 -37.84 2.18
CA GLU A 379 3.50 -38.00 0.97
C GLU A 379 3.10 -39.47 0.80
N VAL A 380 1.85 -39.70 0.42
CA VAL A 380 1.38 -41.06 0.14
C VAL A 380 1.89 -41.52 -1.22
N SER A 381 2.84 -42.45 -1.20
CA SER A 381 3.39 -43.06 -2.42
C SER A 381 2.28 -43.74 -3.24
N ALA A 382 2.25 -43.48 -4.56
CA ALA A 382 1.31 -44.07 -5.51
C ALA A 382 -0.17 -43.76 -5.23
N PHE A 383 -0.46 -42.61 -4.61
CA PHE A 383 -1.81 -42.06 -4.60
C PHE A 383 -2.27 -41.76 -6.04
N SER A 384 -3.54 -42.04 -6.33
CA SER A 384 -4.17 -41.79 -7.62
C SER A 384 -5.58 -41.28 -7.34
N GLU A 385 -5.94 -40.14 -7.92
CA GLU A 385 -7.31 -39.60 -7.86
C GLU A 385 -8.34 -40.59 -8.45
N PHE A 386 -7.90 -41.44 -9.37
CA PHE A 386 -8.71 -42.50 -9.96
C PHE A 386 -8.59 -43.77 -9.12
N LYS A 387 -9.70 -44.20 -8.51
CA LYS A 387 -9.81 -45.58 -8.01
C LYS A 387 -9.66 -46.52 -9.20
N MET A 388 -8.55 -47.25 -9.30
CA MET A 388 -8.57 -48.49 -10.06
C MET A 388 -9.66 -49.37 -9.46
N SER A 389 -10.59 -49.85 -10.28
CA SER A 389 -11.60 -50.83 -9.89
C SER A 389 -10.89 -52.11 -9.43
N GLY A 390 -10.55 -52.16 -8.14
CA GLY A 390 -10.04 -53.36 -7.51
C GLY A 390 -11.18 -54.37 -7.40
N ASN A 391 -11.10 -55.45 -8.16
CA ASN A 391 -11.94 -56.62 -7.92
C ASN A 391 -11.66 -57.12 -6.51
N VAL A 392 -12.63 -56.94 -5.61
CA VAL A 392 -12.68 -57.65 -4.33
C VAL A 392 -12.79 -59.14 -4.68
N LYS A 393 -11.78 -59.93 -4.29
CA LYS A 393 -11.83 -61.39 -4.34
C LYS A 393 -12.32 -61.94 -3.03
#